data_AF-A0A8S3K2A9-F1
#
_entry.id   AF-A0A8S3K2A9-F1
#
_cell.length_a   1.000
_cell.length_b   1.000
_cell.length_c   1.000
_cell.angle_alpha   90.00
_cell.angle_beta   90.00
_cell.angle_gamma   90.00
#
_symmetry.space_group_name_H-M   'P 1'
#
loop_
_entity.id
_entity.type
_entity.pdbx_description
1 polymer ?
#
loop_
_entity_poly.entity_id
_entity_poly.type
_entity_poly.pdbx_seq_one_letter_code
_entity_poly.pdbx_strand_id
1 'polypeptide(L)'
;MFPDSCTVNNGDCGSYATCSHDAMTYAVICTCEAGYTNTGSATNVVCKDSCTVNNGDCGSYATCSHDAITNAAICTCKAGYTNTGSATNVVCKGMMMSGRTLNLSSPLPCFQIVALSTMEIVVHMPLAHMML
;
A
#
# COMPACT_ATOMS: atom_id res chain seq x y z
N MET A 1 -17.75 37.59 21.36
CA MET A 1 -17.56 36.15 21.10
C MET A 1 -16.10 35.98 20.70
N PHE A 2 -15.32 35.20 21.44
CA PHE A 2 -13.95 34.90 21.02
C PHE A 2 -14.01 33.98 19.78
N PRO A 3 -13.13 34.18 18.78
CA PRO A 3 -13.07 33.30 17.63
C PRO A 3 -12.68 31.88 18.07
N ASP A 4 -13.18 30.88 17.35
CA ASP A 4 -12.77 29.49 17.51
C ASP A 4 -11.26 29.36 17.24
N SER A 5 -10.50 28.80 18.19
CA SER A 5 -9.04 28.73 18.07
C SER A 5 -8.57 27.87 16.90
N CYS A 6 -9.32 26.86 16.46
CA CYS A 6 -8.99 26.10 15.25
C CYS A 6 -9.11 26.93 13.98
N THR A 7 -9.89 28.01 13.98
CA THR A 7 -9.96 28.94 12.84
C THR A 7 -8.80 29.93 12.80
N VAL A 8 -8.02 30.02 13.88
CA VAL A 8 -6.85 30.90 14.00
C VAL A 8 -5.59 30.04 13.99
N ASN A 9 -4.76 30.18 12.95
CA ASN A 9 -3.52 29.41 12.82
C ASN A 9 -3.68 27.88 13.00
N ASN A 10 -4.85 27.32 12.61
CA ASN A 10 -5.17 25.90 12.81
C ASN A 10 -4.99 25.44 14.27
N GLY A 11 -5.27 26.30 15.25
CA GLY A 11 -5.06 25.99 16.68
C GLY A 11 -3.61 25.67 17.04
N ASP A 12 -2.66 26.24 16.30
CA ASP A 12 -1.22 25.94 16.40
C ASP A 12 -0.85 24.48 16.06
N CYS A 13 -1.76 23.72 15.44
CA CYS A 13 -1.44 22.41 14.91
C CYS A 13 -0.45 22.50 13.75
N GLY A 14 0.54 21.60 13.74
CA GLY A 14 1.55 21.52 12.68
C GLY A 14 0.98 21.14 11.32
N SER A 15 1.83 21.14 10.30
CA SER A 15 1.46 20.71 8.95
C SER A 15 0.96 19.27 8.93
N TYR A 16 -0.01 18.97 8.05
CA TYR A 16 -0.63 17.66 7.90
C TYR A 16 -1.36 17.18 9.18
N ALA A 17 -1.84 18.13 9.99
CA ALA A 17 -2.66 17.88 11.16
C ALA A 17 -3.95 18.70 11.10
N THR A 18 -5.06 18.06 11.49
CA THR A 18 -6.36 18.68 11.65
C THR A 18 -6.54 19.15 13.08
N CYS A 19 -7.01 20.39 13.25
CA CYS A 19 -7.40 20.92 14.54
C CYS A 19 -8.84 20.54 14.90
N SER A 20 -9.05 20.22 16.17
CA SER A 20 -10.37 19.96 16.76
C SER A 20 -10.35 20.35 18.24
N HIS A 21 -11.49 20.17 18.92
CA HIS A 21 -11.61 20.43 20.35
C HIS A 21 -12.03 19.18 21.11
N ASP A 22 -11.44 18.99 22.29
CA ASP A 22 -11.91 18.02 23.27
C ASP A 22 -13.36 18.33 23.67
N ALA A 23 -14.22 17.30 23.69
CA ALA A 23 -15.65 17.50 23.89
C ALA A 23 -16.01 17.98 25.32
N MET A 24 -15.17 17.73 26.33
CA MET A 24 -15.45 18.08 27.72
C MET A 24 -14.72 19.33 28.17
N THR A 25 -13.44 19.45 27.81
CA THR A 25 -12.54 20.52 28.26
C THR A 25 -12.41 21.64 27.25
N TYR A 26 -12.85 21.43 26.00
CA TYR A 26 -12.68 22.35 24.88
C TYR A 26 -11.21 22.68 24.57
N ALA A 27 -10.27 21.89 25.11
CA ALA A 27 -8.86 22.01 24.78
C ALA A 27 -8.62 21.68 23.30
N VAL A 28 -7.66 22.35 22.67
CA VAL A 28 -7.28 22.07 21.28
C VAL A 28 -6.66 20.68 21.19
N ILE A 29 -7.11 19.90 20.21
CA ILE A 29 -6.58 18.60 19.83
C ILE A 29 -6.11 18.65 18.39
N CYS A 30 -4.83 18.35 18.18
CA CYS A 30 -4.25 18.15 16.86
C CYS A 30 -4.21 16.66 16.53
N THR A 31 -4.73 16.27 15.36
CA THR A 31 -4.69 14.88 14.89
C THR A 31 -4.06 14.83 13.50
N CYS A 32 -3.10 13.93 13.29
CA CYS A 32 -2.49 13.78 11.97
C CYS A 32 -3.51 13.33 10.92
N GLU A 33 -3.41 13.90 9.73
CA GLU A 33 -4.22 13.52 8.58
C GLU A 33 -3.95 12.07 8.15
N ALA A 34 -4.84 11.50 7.35
CA ALA A 34 -4.65 10.17 6.79
C ALA A 34 -3.33 10.07 6.01
N GLY A 35 -2.56 9.01 6.26
CA GLY A 35 -1.22 8.84 5.69
C GLY A 35 -0.09 9.53 6.47
N TYR A 36 -0.39 10.15 7.61
CA TYR A 36 0.62 10.73 8.49
C TYR A 36 0.57 10.11 9.88
N THR A 37 1.75 9.91 10.47
CA THR A 37 1.94 9.36 11.81
C THR A 37 2.45 10.46 12.73
N ASN A 38 1.88 10.55 13.95
CA ASN A 38 2.43 11.43 14.99
C ASN A 38 3.76 10.87 15.50
N THR A 39 4.83 11.62 15.28
CA THR A 39 6.19 11.32 15.74
C THR A 39 6.64 12.19 16.92
N GLY A 40 5.78 13.13 17.35
CA GLY A 40 5.99 14.00 18.49
C GLY A 40 5.40 13.44 19.78
N SER A 41 4.93 14.33 20.65
CA SER A 41 4.24 13.96 21.89
C SER A 41 2.72 14.11 21.75
N ALA A 42 1.97 13.74 22.80
CA ALA A 42 0.53 13.95 22.85
C ALA A 42 0.14 15.45 22.83
N THR A 43 1.01 16.33 23.33
CA THR A 43 0.77 17.78 23.42
C THR A 43 1.54 18.59 22.38
N ASN A 44 2.49 17.96 21.69
CA ASN A 44 3.26 18.58 20.60
C ASN A 44 3.27 17.60 19.42
N VAL A 45 2.18 17.61 18.66
CA VAL A 45 1.93 16.68 17.56
C VAL A 45 2.81 17.06 16.36
N VAL A 46 3.57 16.09 15.86
CA VAL A 46 4.43 16.26 14.68
C VAL A 46 4.09 15.18 13.67
N CYS A 47 3.39 15.57 12.62
CA CYS A 47 2.91 14.65 11.60
C CYS A 47 3.95 14.44 10.52
N LYS A 48 4.34 13.18 10.31
CA LYS A 48 5.28 12.76 9.28
C LYS A 48 4.65 11.68 8.42
N ASP A 49 4.95 11.69 7.12
CA ASP A 49 4.51 10.65 6.19
C ASP A 49 4.71 9.27 6.80
N SER A 50 3.60 8.52 6.94
CA SER A 50 3.58 7.21 7.57
C SER A 50 4.52 6.21 6.90
N CYS A 51 4.68 6.23 5.57
CA CYS A 51 5.58 5.32 4.88
C CYS A 51 7.06 5.60 5.18
N THR A 52 7.40 6.82 5.60
CA THR A 52 8.77 7.15 6.05
C THR A 52 9.03 6.81 7.51
N VAL A 53 7.97 6.49 8.27
CA VAL A 53 8.02 6.10 9.68
C VAL A 53 7.82 4.59 9.77
N ASN A 54 8.86 3.85 10.13
CA ASN A 54 8.78 2.39 10.27
C ASN A 54 8.16 1.67 9.04
N ASN A 55 8.36 2.19 7.82
CA ASN A 55 7.74 1.65 6.60
C ASN A 55 6.20 1.54 6.69
N GLY A 56 5.53 2.50 7.33
CA GLY A 56 4.07 2.48 7.53
C GLY A 56 3.57 1.27 8.31
N ASP A 57 4.41 0.74 9.21
CA ASP A 57 4.20 -0.51 9.95
C ASP A 57 4.01 -1.75 9.05
N CYS A 58 4.38 -1.64 7.77
CA CYS A 58 4.35 -2.75 6.85
C CYS A 58 5.37 -3.81 7.24
N GLY A 59 4.93 -5.07 7.27
CA GLY A 59 5.78 -6.20 7.60
C GLY A 59 6.97 -6.37 6.66
N SER A 60 7.93 -7.20 7.08
CA SER A 60 9.09 -7.56 6.25
C SER A 60 8.65 -8.04 4.87
N TYR A 61 9.42 -7.66 3.85
CA TYR A 61 9.13 -7.95 2.44
C TYR A 61 7.85 -7.31 1.88
N ALA A 62 7.28 -6.33 2.57
CA ALA A 62 6.30 -5.40 2.01
C ALA A 62 6.93 -4.04 1.67
N THR A 63 6.27 -3.30 0.80
CA THR A 63 6.54 -1.90 0.48
C THR A 63 5.34 -1.08 0.93
N CYS A 64 5.60 0.03 1.63
CA CYS A 64 4.57 1.01 1.95
C CYS A 64 4.32 1.96 0.77
N SER A 65 3.06 2.34 0.59
CA SER A 65 2.58 3.33 -0.38
C SER A 65 1.32 4.00 0.18
N HIS A 66 0.76 4.98 -0.54
CA HIS A 66 -0.49 5.63 -0.14
C HIS A 66 -1.64 5.24 -1.07
N ASP A 67 -2.82 5.07 -0.50
CA ASP A 67 -4.06 5.00 -1.24
C ASP A 67 -4.29 6.28 -2.04
N ALA A 68 -4.67 6.14 -3.31
CA ALA A 68 -4.80 7.31 -4.20
C ALA A 68 -5.99 8.23 -3.82
N ILE A 69 -6.97 7.74 -3.06
CA ILE A 69 -8.19 8.49 -2.72
C ILE A 69 -8.13 8.99 -1.27
N THR A 70 -7.82 8.09 -0.34
CA THR A 70 -7.86 8.36 1.09
C THR A 70 -6.51 8.81 1.66
N ASN A 71 -5.43 8.71 0.89
CA ASN A 71 -4.04 8.92 1.32
C ASN A 71 -3.59 7.98 2.46
N ALA A 72 -4.40 7.00 2.86
CA ALA A 72 -4.05 6.04 3.89
C ALA A 72 -2.82 5.21 3.49
N ALA A 73 -1.96 4.88 4.46
CA ALA A 73 -0.83 3.99 4.21
C ALA A 73 -1.32 2.57 3.85
N ILE A 74 -0.76 2.01 2.78
CA ILE A 74 -1.05 0.67 2.26
C ILE A 74 0.26 -0.12 2.14
N CYS A 75 0.21 -1.37 2.59
CA CYS A 75 1.31 -2.32 2.48
C CYS A 75 1.07 -3.29 1.33
N THR A 76 2.03 -3.38 0.40
CA THR A 76 1.98 -4.35 -0.71
C THR A 76 3.18 -5.30 -0.64
N CYS A 77 2.95 -6.61 -0.74
CA CYS A 77 4.05 -7.57 -0.77
C CYS A 77 4.93 -7.39 -2.00
N LYS A 78 6.25 -7.44 -1.80
CA LYS A 78 7.23 -7.41 -2.87
C LYS A 78 7.06 -8.63 -3.78
N ALA A 79 7.55 -8.54 -5.01
CA ALA A 79 7.52 -9.63 -5.97
C ALA A 79 8.09 -10.94 -5.36
N GLY A 80 7.40 -12.06 -5.58
CA GLY A 80 7.75 -13.37 -5.02
C GLY A 80 7.19 -13.65 -3.62
N TYR A 81 6.45 -12.70 -3.02
CA TYR A 81 5.78 -12.87 -1.73
C TYR A 81 4.26 -12.71 -1.87
N THR A 82 3.51 -13.46 -1.06
CA THR A 82 2.04 -13.37 -0.97
C THR A 82 1.63 -12.82 0.38
N ASN A 83 0.58 -12.00 0.41
CA ASN A 83 -0.07 -11.64 1.66
C ASN A 83 -0.80 -12.85 2.24
N THR A 84 -0.43 -13.26 3.44
CA THR A 84 -1.04 -14.36 4.21
C THR A 84 -1.76 -13.88 5.47
N GLY A 85 -1.78 -12.56 5.69
CA GLY A 85 -2.47 -11.90 6.79
C GLY A 85 -3.85 -11.38 6.36
N SER A 86 -4.24 -10.24 6.91
CA SER A 86 -5.49 -9.53 6.57
C SER A 86 -5.22 -8.31 5.69
N ALA A 87 -6.28 -7.57 5.35
CA ALA A 87 -6.16 -6.30 4.63
C ALA A 87 -5.45 -5.21 5.44
N THR A 88 -5.60 -5.22 6.77
CA THR A 88 -5.02 -4.24 7.70
C THR A 88 -3.75 -4.74 8.41
N ASN A 89 -3.47 -6.03 8.32
CA ASN A 89 -2.25 -6.66 8.85
C ASN A 89 -1.63 -7.51 7.75
N VAL A 90 -0.80 -6.87 6.92
CA VAL A 90 -0.18 -7.52 5.76
C VAL A 90 1.02 -8.35 6.21
N VAL A 91 0.95 -9.66 5.98
CA VAL A 91 2.02 -10.62 6.33
C VAL A 91 2.55 -11.26 5.05
N CYS A 92 3.70 -10.80 4.58
CA CYS A 92 4.30 -11.29 3.35
C CYS A 92 5.13 -12.56 3.58
N LYS A 93 4.69 -13.68 2.99
CA LYS A 93 5.43 -14.94 3.00
C LYS A 93 5.90 -15.29 1.59
N GLY A 94 7.15 -15.71 1.49
CA GLY A 94 7.75 -16.09 0.21
C GLY A 94 7.02 -17.30 -0.38
N MET A 95 6.76 -17.26 -1.68
CA MET A 95 6.29 -18.42 -2.40
C MET A 95 7.48 -19.37 -2.58
N MET A 96 7.39 -20.62 -2.10
CA MET A 96 8.32 -21.65 -2.55
C MET A 96 8.01 -21.89 -4.02
N MET A 97 8.80 -21.29 -4.91
CA MET A 97 8.75 -21.63 -6.33
C MET A 97 9.16 -23.10 -6.43
N SER A 98 8.18 -23.99 -6.59
CA SER A 98 8.44 -25.38 -6.91
C SER A 98 9.11 -25.43 -8.30
N GLY A 99 10.45 -25.36 -8.30
CA GLY A 99 11.31 -25.89 -9.35
C GLY A 99 11.26 -25.31 -10.76
N ARG A 100 10.63 -24.15 -11.04
CA ARG A 100 10.80 -23.47 -12.34
C ARG A 100 11.05 -21.97 -12.16
N THR A 101 12.27 -21.57 -12.45
CA THR A 101 12.68 -20.17 -12.65
C THR A 101 11.90 -19.57 -13.82
N LEU A 102 10.88 -18.76 -13.53
CA LEU A 102 10.39 -17.80 -14.52
C LEU A 102 11.43 -16.67 -14.58
N ASN A 103 12.27 -16.73 -15.60
CA ASN A 103 13.28 -15.71 -15.85
C ASN A 103 12.54 -14.42 -16.31
N LEU A 104 12.30 -13.50 -15.37
CA LEU A 104 11.63 -12.23 -15.61
C LEU A 104 12.59 -11.20 -16.22
N SER A 105 13.25 -11.57 -17.32
CA SER A 105 14.14 -10.69 -18.09
C SER A 105 13.77 -10.58 -19.57
N SER A 106 12.66 -11.18 -20.01
CA SER A 106 12.15 -11.00 -21.38
C SER A 106 11.13 -9.86 -21.43
N PRO A 107 11.36 -8.81 -22.25
CA PRO A 107 10.36 -7.81 -22.55
C PRO A 107 9.49 -8.37 -23.67
N LEU A 108 8.40 -9.06 -23.33
CA LEU A 108 7.41 -9.45 -24.33
C LEU A 108 6.00 -9.05 -23.89
N PRO A 109 5.19 -8.57 -24.85
CA PRO A 109 3.93 -7.90 -24.57
C PRO A 109 2.92 -8.90 -24.03
N CYS A 110 2.06 -8.44 -23.14
CA CYS A 110 0.80 -9.07 -22.73
C CYS A 110 0.20 -9.89 -23.88
N PHE A 111 0.30 -11.21 -23.87
CA PHE A 111 -0.73 -12.08 -24.44
C PHE A 111 -0.58 -13.50 -23.84
N GLN A 112 -1.68 -13.93 -23.20
CA GLN A 112 -2.02 -15.30 -22.80
C GLN A 112 -1.32 -15.86 -21.54
N ILE A 113 -1.82 -15.49 -20.36
CA ILE A 113 -1.99 -16.48 -19.29
C ILE A 113 -3.38 -17.08 -19.51
N VAL A 114 -3.46 -18.22 -20.19
CA VAL A 114 -4.62 -19.10 -20.09
C VAL A 114 -4.18 -20.28 -19.26
N ALA A 115 -4.76 -20.41 -18.07
CA ALA A 115 -4.64 -21.60 -17.26
C ALA A 115 -5.28 -22.77 -18.01
N LEU A 116 -4.48 -23.70 -18.54
CA LEU A 116 -5.00 -24.98 -19.02
C LEU A 116 -5.18 -25.91 -17.81
N SER A 117 -6.39 -25.94 -17.26
CA SER A 117 -6.91 -27.14 -16.61
C SER A 117 -7.87 -27.83 -17.59
N THR A 118 -7.83 -29.16 -17.57
CA THR A 118 -8.59 -30.12 -18.40
C THR A 118 -7.91 -30.57 -19.70
N MET A 119 -7.85 -31.90 -19.79
CA MET A 119 -7.20 -32.73 -20.78
C MET A 119 -7.80 -32.53 -22.18
N GLU A 120 -6.95 -32.30 -23.18
CA GLU A 120 -6.88 -33.07 -24.44
C GLU A 120 -5.80 -32.46 -25.32
N ILE A 121 -4.77 -33.25 -25.63
CA ILE A 121 -3.75 -32.88 -26.62
C ILE A 121 -4.36 -33.15 -27.99
N VAL A 122 -4.94 -32.12 -28.61
CA VAL A 122 -5.17 -32.11 -30.06
C VAL A 122 -4.08 -31.26 -30.68
N VAL A 123 -2.95 -31.89 -31.02
CA VAL A 123 -1.94 -31.28 -31.89
C VAL A 123 -2.56 -31.17 -33.29
N HIS A 124 -3.12 -30.01 -33.61
CA HIS A 124 -3.39 -29.68 -35.01
C HIS A 124 -2.08 -29.17 -35.62
N MET A 125 -1.35 -30.09 -36.28
CA MET A 125 -0.21 -29.72 -37.13
C MET A 125 -0.73 -28.83 -38.27
N PRO A 126 -0.17 -27.62 -38.50
CA PRO A 126 -0.29 -26.99 -39.79
C PRO A 126 0.59 -27.75 -40.79
N LEU A 127 -0.09 -28.35 -41.75
CA LEU A 127 0.42 -29.06 -42.91
C LEU A 127 1.41 -28.14 -43.65
N ALA A 128 2.70 -28.44 -43.60
CA ALA A 128 3.69 -27.78 -44.43
C ALA A 128 3.34 -28.03 -45.91
N HIS A 129 2.87 -26.99 -46.60
CA HIS A 129 2.74 -26.95 -48.06
C HIS A 129 3.72 -25.91 -48.61
N MET A 130 4.83 -26.43 -49.12
CA MET A 130 5.37 -26.16 -50.46
C MET A 130 4.97 -24.83 -51.10
N MET A 131 5.90 -23.89 -51.21
CA MET A 131 5.91 -22.89 -52.26
C MET A 131 7.33 -22.77 -52.84
N LEU A 132 7.35 -22.72 -54.18
CA LEU A 132 8.45 -22.88 -55.13
C LEU A 132 9.77 -22.19 -54.81
#